data_AF-A0A1Y5EK42-F1
#
_entry.id   AF-A0A1Y5EK42-F1
#
_cell.length_a   1.000
_cell.length_b   1.000
_cell.length_c   1.000
_cell.angle_alpha   90.00
_cell.angle_beta   90.00
_cell.angle_gamma   90.00
#
_symmetry.space_group_name_H-M   'P 1'
#
loop_
_entity.id
_entity.type
_entity.pdbx_description
1 polymer ?
#
loop_
_entity_poly.entity_id
_entity_poly.type
_entity_poly.pdbx_seq_one_letter_code
_entity_poly.pdbx_strand_id
1 'polypeptide(L)'
;MVEWRTVRYQTGGLMLLASLLLMPPLCGLMFDCGCTWPWEGLDGHCNIHDSTALQQCPWCVSLLAGVVSVSLAVLCGVLLSMSVPEASINGRYALALDAAKKISLGLLGFVFVALFTGYLSAYFQAYPYFILLQTWP
;
A
#
# COMPACT_ATOMS: atom_id res chain seq x y z
N MET A 1 -4.60 6.03 30.75
CA MET A 1 -3.68 6.73 29.83
C MET A 1 -2.67 5.79 29.14
N VAL A 2 -2.03 4.84 29.85
CA VAL A 2 -1.03 3.91 29.24
C VAL A 2 -1.65 2.97 28.19
N GLU A 3 -2.89 2.53 28.40
CA GLU A 3 -3.60 1.61 27.51
C GLU A 3 -3.84 2.21 26.11
N TRP A 4 -4.27 3.48 26.05
CA TRP A 4 -4.57 4.18 24.80
C TRP A 4 -3.33 4.49 23.94
N ARG A 5 -2.21 4.88 24.57
CA ARG A 5 -0.93 5.03 23.87
C ARG A 5 -0.47 3.71 23.26
N THR A 6 -0.64 2.61 24.00
CA THR A 6 -0.25 1.26 23.53
C THR A 6 -1.05 0.86 22.30
N VAL A 7 -2.38 1.06 22.32
CA VAL A 7 -3.26 0.78 21.17
C VAL A 7 -2.84 1.57 19.93
N ARG A 8 -2.53 2.86 20.08
CA ARG A 8 -2.09 3.71 18.96
C ARG A 8 -0.82 3.19 18.28
N TYR A 9 0.18 2.77 19.06
CA TYR A 9 1.40 2.21 18.48
C TYR A 9 1.18 0.81 17.90
N GLN A 10 0.32 -0.01 18.53
CA GLN A 10 -0.06 -1.32 18.00
C GLN A 10 -0.78 -1.21 16.65
N THR A 11 -1.74 -0.29 16.51
CA THR A 11 -2.41 -0.06 15.22
C THR A 11 -1.46 0.44 14.16
N GLY A 12 -0.53 1.35 14.52
CA GLY A 12 0.51 1.81 13.59
C GLY A 12 1.45 0.69 13.14
N GLY A 13 1.89 -0.17 14.06
CA GLY A 13 2.73 -1.33 13.75
C GLY A 13 2.01 -2.37 12.89
N LEU A 14 0.74 -2.67 13.19
CA LEU A 14 -0.11 -3.54 12.37
C LEU A 14 -0.31 -2.95 10.97
N MET A 15 -0.53 -1.64 10.86
CA MET A 15 -0.68 -0.95 9.59
C MET A 15 0.61 -1.03 8.75
N LEU A 16 1.78 -0.84 9.37
CA LEU A 16 3.07 -1.00 8.70
C LEU A 16 3.23 -2.40 8.12
N LEU A 17 2.96 -3.44 8.93
CA LEU A 17 3.03 -4.84 8.48
C LEU A 17 2.03 -5.10 7.35
N ALA A 18 0.78 -4.64 7.49
CA ALA A 18 -0.25 -4.79 6.47
C ALA A 18 0.17 -4.13 5.15
N SER A 19 0.70 -2.90 5.18
CA SER A 19 1.19 -2.23 3.98
C SER A 19 2.32 -3.00 3.29
N LEU A 20 3.29 -3.53 4.05
CA LEU A 20 4.40 -4.31 3.48
C LEU A 20 3.91 -5.61 2.81
N LEU A 21 2.90 -6.27 3.38
CA LEU A 21 2.33 -7.50 2.82
C LEU A 21 1.42 -7.24 1.62
N LEU A 22 0.69 -6.13 1.61
CA LEU A 22 -0.27 -5.79 0.57
C LEU A 22 0.37 -5.11 -0.65
N MET A 23 1.52 -4.46 -0.48
CA MET A 23 2.15 -3.71 -1.57
C MET A 23 2.50 -4.57 -2.80
N PRO A 24 3.07 -5.79 -2.66
CA PRO A 24 3.39 -6.64 -3.81
C PRO A 24 2.17 -7.08 -4.65
N PRO A 25 1.09 -7.67 -4.08
CA PRO A 25 -0.08 -8.02 -4.88
C PRO A 25 -0.82 -6.78 -5.40
N LEU A 26 -0.78 -5.64 -4.69
CA LEU A 26 -1.32 -4.38 -5.19
C LEU A 26 -0.55 -3.87 -6.41
N CYS A 27 0.79 -3.97 -6.39
CA CYS A 27 1.64 -3.65 -7.54
C CYS A 27 1.30 -4.55 -8.75
N GLY A 28 1.17 -5.86 -8.53
CA GLY A 28 0.73 -6.81 -9.55
C GLY A 28 -0.65 -6.48 -10.11
N LEU A 29 -1.62 -6.13 -9.27
CA LEU A 29 -2.95 -5.71 -9.69
C LEU A 29 -2.94 -4.42 -10.51
N MET A 30 -2.10 -3.45 -10.13
CA MET A 30 -2.04 -2.15 -10.80
C MET A 30 -1.42 -2.27 -12.18
N PHE A 31 -0.25 -2.92 -12.29
CA PHE A 31 0.53 -2.92 -13.51
C PHE A 31 0.44 -4.23 -14.31
N ASP A 32 -0.30 -5.22 -13.84
CA ASP A 32 -0.29 -6.58 -14.42
C ASP A 32 1.15 -7.12 -14.57
N CYS A 33 2.03 -6.74 -13.63
CA CYS A 33 3.46 -6.99 -13.76
C CYS A 33 3.87 -8.38 -13.27
N GLY A 34 2.99 -9.13 -12.60
CA GLY A 34 3.28 -10.46 -12.07
C GLY A 34 3.70 -10.52 -10.60
N CYS A 35 3.83 -9.37 -9.90
CA CYS A 35 4.01 -9.37 -8.45
C CYS A 35 2.79 -9.99 -7.75
N THR A 36 3.04 -10.80 -6.72
CA THR A 36 2.00 -11.50 -5.94
C THR A 36 2.36 -11.50 -4.45
N TRP A 37 1.61 -12.24 -3.63
CA TRP A 37 1.83 -12.40 -2.21
C TRP A 37 3.27 -12.86 -1.88
N PRO A 38 3.83 -12.43 -0.74
CA PRO A 38 5.18 -12.83 -0.34
C PRO A 38 5.44 -14.34 -0.30
N TRP A 39 4.42 -15.13 0.06
CA TRP A 39 4.51 -16.60 0.10
C TRP A 39 4.22 -17.29 -1.25
N GLU A 40 3.80 -16.54 -2.28
CA GLU A 40 3.55 -17.05 -3.64
C GLU A 40 4.65 -16.63 -4.63
N GLY A 41 5.77 -16.14 -4.11
CA GLY A 41 6.94 -15.77 -4.92
C GLY A 41 7.23 -14.28 -4.94
N LEU A 42 6.42 -13.41 -4.30
CA LEU A 42 6.64 -11.97 -4.21
C LEU A 42 6.83 -11.30 -5.59
N ASP A 43 8.07 -11.04 -5.99
CA ASP A 43 8.49 -10.48 -7.27
C ASP A 43 9.07 -11.52 -8.24
N GLY A 44 9.16 -12.79 -7.87
CA GLY A 44 9.78 -13.85 -8.67
C GLY A 44 9.12 -14.09 -10.04
N HIS A 45 7.86 -13.67 -10.22
CA HIS A 45 7.15 -13.69 -11.51
C HIS A 45 7.00 -12.29 -12.13
N CYS A 46 7.68 -11.28 -11.56
CA CYS A 46 7.60 -9.91 -12.04
C CYS A 46 8.26 -9.78 -13.42
N ASN A 47 7.64 -9.03 -14.32
CA ASN A 47 8.11 -8.76 -15.67
C ASN A 47 9.46 -7.99 -15.72
N ILE A 48 9.96 -7.50 -14.59
CA ILE A 48 11.33 -6.99 -14.47
C ILE A 48 12.38 -8.07 -14.77
N HIS A 49 12.05 -9.34 -14.54
CA HIS A 49 12.90 -10.49 -14.82
C HIS A 49 12.77 -11.02 -16.25
N ASP A 50 11.77 -10.54 -17.00
CA ASP A 50 11.59 -10.90 -18.40
C ASP A 50 12.30 -9.88 -19.30
N SER A 51 13.45 -10.29 -19.86
CA SER A 51 14.23 -9.46 -20.79
C SER A 51 13.53 -9.23 -22.13
N THR A 52 12.46 -9.98 -22.44
CA THR A 52 11.68 -9.85 -23.67
C THR A 52 10.46 -8.94 -23.50
N ALA A 53 10.16 -8.53 -22.26
CA ALA A 53 9.06 -7.61 -21.99
C ALA A 53 9.28 -6.26 -22.69
N LEU A 54 8.29 -5.84 -23.48
CA LEU A 54 8.32 -4.55 -24.19
C LEU A 54 8.54 -3.37 -23.25
N GLN A 55 7.95 -3.45 -22.05
CA GLN A 55 8.14 -2.49 -20.97
C GLN A 55 8.11 -3.21 -19.63
N GLN A 56 9.06 -2.85 -18.76
CA GLN A 56 9.19 -3.41 -17.41
C GLN A 56 8.34 -2.61 -16.41
N CYS A 57 8.01 -3.21 -15.26
CA CYS A 57 7.20 -2.56 -14.22
C CYS A 57 7.72 -1.15 -13.87
N PRO A 58 6.85 -0.11 -13.87
CA PRO A 58 7.26 1.28 -13.67
C PRO A 58 7.95 1.56 -12.33
N TRP A 59 7.57 0.83 -11.29
CA TRP A 59 8.15 0.98 -9.95
C TRP A 59 9.43 0.17 -9.76
N CYS A 60 9.63 -0.90 -10.54
CA CYS A 60 10.85 -1.70 -10.47
C CYS A 60 11.96 -1.08 -11.33
N VAL A 61 11.64 -0.58 -12.53
CA VAL A 61 12.63 0.04 -13.43
C VAL A 61 13.09 1.41 -12.91
N SER A 62 12.20 2.18 -12.28
CA SER A 62 12.52 3.45 -11.65
C SER A 62 12.54 3.32 -10.13
N LEU A 63 13.74 3.08 -9.58
CA LEU A 63 13.93 2.97 -8.12
C LEU A 63 13.37 4.20 -7.39
N LEU A 64 13.54 5.39 -7.95
CA LEU A 64 13.01 6.62 -7.36
C LEU A 64 11.48 6.59 -7.31
N ALA A 65 10.81 6.24 -8.41
CA ALA A 65 9.35 6.16 -8.45
C ALA A 65 8.83 5.09 -7.47
N GLY A 66 9.44 3.91 -7.47
CA GLY A 66 9.07 2.83 -6.55
C GLY A 66 9.25 3.22 -5.08
N VAL A 67 10.46 3.65 -4.68
CA VAL A 67 10.77 3.98 -3.29
C VAL A 67 9.91 5.14 -2.79
N VAL A 68 9.76 6.22 -3.57
CA VAL A 68 8.94 7.37 -3.16
C VAL A 68 7.46 6.97 -3.03
N SER A 69 6.93 6.24 -4.01
CA SER A 69 5.51 5.83 -4.01
C SER A 69 5.20 4.91 -2.82
N VAL A 70 6.01 3.87 -2.61
CA VAL A 70 5.85 2.92 -1.50
C VAL A 70 6.01 3.63 -0.17
N SER A 71 7.07 4.42 0.00
CA SER A 71 7.33 5.11 1.27
C SER A 71 6.23 6.10 1.61
N LEU A 72 5.73 6.85 0.62
CA LEU A 72 4.63 7.80 0.81
C LEU A 72 3.33 7.10 1.17
N ALA A 73 2.99 5.99 0.49
CA ALA A 73 1.79 5.21 0.78
C ALA A 73 1.83 4.61 2.19
N VAL A 74 2.95 3.96 2.56
CA VAL A 74 3.16 3.38 3.88
C VAL A 74 3.09 4.47 4.97
N LEU A 75 3.81 5.58 4.77
CA LEU A 75 3.84 6.68 5.72
C LEU A 75 2.44 7.28 5.92
N CYS A 76 1.72 7.53 4.83
CA CYS A 76 0.35 8.06 4.88
C CYS A 76 -0.58 7.12 5.64
N GLY A 77 -0.57 5.82 5.31
CA GLY A 77 -1.40 4.83 5.99
C GLY A 77 -1.10 4.72 7.48
N VAL A 78 0.18 4.67 7.86
CA VAL A 78 0.60 4.63 9.27
C VAL A 78 0.17 5.91 10.00
N LEU A 79 0.45 7.09 9.45
CA LEU A 79 0.09 8.36 10.09
C LEU A 79 -1.43 8.50 10.27
N LEU A 80 -2.23 8.10 9.28
CA LEU A 80 -3.68 8.10 9.35
C LEU A 80 -4.23 7.08 10.36
N SER A 81 -3.61 5.91 10.46
CA SER A 81 -3.97 4.93 11.51
C SER A 81 -3.70 5.45 12.92
N MET A 82 -2.80 6.42 13.05
CA MET A 82 -2.40 7.02 14.32
C MET A 82 -3.08 8.37 14.59
N SER A 83 -3.81 8.97 13.64
CA SER A 83 -4.36 10.33 13.78
C SER A 83 -5.76 10.39 14.38
N VAL A 84 -6.49 9.26 14.41
CA VAL A 84 -7.85 9.21 14.94
C VAL A 84 -7.85 9.53 16.44
N PRO A 85 -8.64 10.53 16.89
CA PRO A 85 -8.77 10.88 18.30
C PRO A 85 -9.29 9.71 19.14
N GLU A 86 -8.83 9.62 20.38
CA GLU A 86 -9.26 8.58 21.33
C GLU A 86 -10.76 8.74 21.64
N ALA A 87 -11.54 7.68 21.44
CA ALA A 87 -12.94 7.67 21.86
C ALA A 87 -13.04 7.63 23.39
N SER A 88 -13.91 8.44 24.00
CA SER A 88 -14.07 8.50 25.46
C SER A 88 -14.85 7.32 26.07
N ILE A 89 -15.01 6.23 25.33
CA ILE A 89 -15.93 5.14 25.66
C ILE A 89 -15.14 4.00 26.33
N ASN A 90 -15.60 3.57 27.51
CA ASN A 90 -14.97 2.49 28.27
C ASN A 90 -15.48 1.11 27.83
N GLY A 91 -14.57 0.14 27.69
CA GLY A 91 -14.88 -1.27 27.49
C GLY A 91 -14.11 -1.92 26.33
N ARG A 92 -13.97 -3.26 26.38
CA ARG A 92 -13.22 -4.04 25.38
C ARG A 92 -13.78 -3.88 23.95
N TYR A 93 -15.11 -3.75 23.82
CA TYR A 93 -15.76 -3.50 22.53
C TYR A 93 -15.44 -2.13 21.95
N ALA A 94 -15.34 -1.09 22.79
CA ALA A 94 -14.97 0.25 22.34
C ALA A 94 -13.51 0.28 21.84
N LEU A 95 -12.62 -0.46 22.51
CA LEU A 95 -11.22 -0.60 22.10
C LEU A 95 -11.09 -1.28 20.72
N ALA A 96 -11.81 -2.39 20.50
CA ALA A 96 -11.79 -3.10 19.23
C ALA A 96 -12.35 -2.24 18.08
N LEU A 97 -13.43 -1.51 18.34
CA LEU A 97 -14.04 -0.60 17.36
C LEU A 97 -13.09 0.57 17.02
N ASP A 98 -12.40 1.13 18.01
CA ASP A 98 -11.42 2.20 17.81
C ASP A 98 -10.23 1.72 16.96
N ALA A 99 -9.69 0.55 17.29
CA ALA A 99 -8.62 -0.08 16.51
C ALA A 99 -9.06 -0.36 15.06
N ALA A 100 -10.28 -0.89 14.87
CA ALA A 100 -10.82 -1.14 13.54
C ALA A 100 -10.97 0.16 12.73
N LYS A 101 -11.49 1.25 13.33
CA LYS A 101 -11.60 2.56 12.65
C LYS A 101 -10.23 3.09 12.23
N LYS A 102 -9.24 3.01 13.12
CA LYS A 102 -7.85 3.43 12.85
C LYS A 102 -7.23 2.65 11.69
N ILE A 103 -7.33 1.32 11.72
CA ILE A 103 -6.79 0.46 10.67
C ILE A 103 -7.51 0.72 9.34
N SER A 104 -8.83 0.83 9.34
CA SER A 104 -9.60 1.13 8.13
C SER A 104 -9.22 2.47 7.51
N LEU A 105 -9.05 3.52 8.32
CA LEU A 105 -8.63 4.83 7.83
C LEU A 105 -7.19 4.79 7.26
N GLY A 106 -6.29 4.07 7.94
CA GLY A 106 -4.92 3.84 7.46
C GLY A 106 -4.88 3.08 6.14
N LEU A 107 -5.68 2.01 5.99
CA LEU A 107 -5.80 1.23 4.76
C LEU A 107 -6.34 2.08 3.61
N LEU A 108 -7.37 2.89 3.85
CA LEU A 108 -7.92 3.79 2.83
C LEU A 108 -6.86 4.79 2.34
N GLY A 109 -6.11 5.39 3.25
CA GLY A 109 -5.03 6.31 2.89
C GLY A 109 -3.89 5.64 2.13
N PHE A 110 -3.44 4.47 2.61
CA PHE A 110 -2.42 3.66 1.94
C PHE A 110 -2.83 3.31 0.50
N VAL A 111 -4.03 2.73 0.32
CA VAL A 111 -4.53 2.33 -0.99
C VAL A 111 -4.67 3.56 -1.89
N PHE A 112 -5.28 4.65 -1.40
CA PHE A 112 -5.45 5.86 -2.20
C PHE A 112 -4.11 6.41 -2.71
N VAL A 113 -3.11 6.54 -1.83
CA VAL A 113 -1.79 7.06 -2.22
C VAL A 113 -1.06 6.09 -3.16
N ALA A 114 -1.11 4.78 -2.90
CA ALA A 114 -0.51 3.78 -3.77
C ALA A 114 -1.12 3.85 -5.18
N LEU A 115 -2.45 3.86 -5.28
CA LEU A 115 -3.16 3.97 -6.55
C LEU A 115 -2.81 5.27 -7.28
N PHE A 116 -2.84 6.41 -6.59
CA PHE A 116 -2.55 7.70 -7.19
C PHE A 116 -1.11 7.78 -7.71
N THR A 117 -0.13 7.39 -6.90
CA THR A 117 1.29 7.42 -7.29
C THR A 117 1.63 6.40 -8.37
N GLY A 118 0.95 5.25 -8.39
CA GLY A 118 1.14 4.28 -9.46
C GLY A 118 0.48 4.69 -10.76
N TYR A 119 -0.68 5.35 -10.70
CA TYR A 119 -1.31 5.97 -11.87
C TYR A 119 -0.35 6.98 -12.50
N LEU A 120 0.22 7.88 -11.69
CA LEU A 120 1.24 8.83 -12.16
C LEU A 120 2.45 8.12 -12.75
N SER A 121 2.95 7.07 -12.09
CA SER A 121 4.13 6.34 -12.55
C SER A 121 3.90 5.67 -13.90
N ALA A 122 2.73 5.07 -14.10
CA ALA A 122 2.39 4.41 -15.34
C ALA A 122 2.08 5.43 -16.46
N TYR A 123 1.44 6.56 -16.13
CA TYR A 123 1.23 7.66 -17.08
C TYR A 123 2.55 8.26 -17.58
N PHE A 124 3.46 8.64 -16.67
CA PHE A 124 4.73 9.28 -17.02
C PHE A 124 5.71 8.33 -17.72
N GLN A 125 5.61 7.03 -17.47
CA GLN A 125 6.46 6.02 -18.12
C GLN A 125 5.77 5.37 -19.33
N ALA A 126 4.59 5.86 -19.74
CA ALA A 126 3.79 5.34 -20.85
C ALA A 126 3.55 3.82 -20.77
N TYR A 127 3.30 3.33 -19.56
CA TYR A 127 3.15 1.91 -19.26
C TYR A 127 1.73 1.42 -19.59
N PRO A 128 1.52 0.35 -20.38
CA PRO A 128 0.22 0.06 -21.00
C PRO A 128 -0.88 -0.33 -20.01
N TYR A 129 -0.54 -0.81 -18.82
CA TYR A 129 -1.52 -1.36 -17.88
C TYR A 129 -1.66 -0.49 -16.64
N PHE A 130 -2.91 -0.16 -16.31
CA PHE A 130 -3.28 0.40 -15.01
C PHE A 130 -4.69 -0.04 -14.60
N ILE A 131 -4.83 -0.99 -13.67
CA ILE A 131 -6.12 -1.51 -13.15
C ILE A 131 -7.20 -1.62 -14.24
N LEU A 132 -7.18 -2.71 -15.00
CA LEU A 132 -8.17 -3.01 -16.06
C LEU A 132 -8.19 -2.00 -17.24
N LEU A 133 -7.38 -0.94 -17.23
CA LEU A 133 -7.15 -0.08 -18.39
C LEU A 133 -5.93 -0.61 -19.17
N GLN A 134 -6.11 -0.84 -20.47
CA GLN A 134 -5.05 -1.29 -21.40
C GLN A 134 -4.44 -0.14 -22.23
N THR A 135 -5.02 1.06 -22.17
CA THR A 135 -4.58 2.23 -22.93
C THR A 135 -4.86 3.51 -22.15
N TRP A 136 -3.92 4.46 -22.16
CA TRP A 136 -4.10 5.80 -21.63
C TRP A 136 -5.07 6.62 -22.51
N PRO A 137 -5.89 7.52 -21.93
CA PRO A 137 -6.63 8.52 -22.70
C PRO A 137 -5.72 9.56 -23.36
#